data_AF-A0A5K3G861-F1
#
_entry.id   AF-A0A5K3G861-F1
#
_cell.length_a   1.000
_cell.length_b   1.000
_cell.length_c   1.000
_cell.angle_alpha   90.00
_cell.angle_beta   90.00
_cell.angle_gamma   90.00
#
_symmetry.space_group_name_H-M   'P 1'
#
loop_
_entity.id
_entity.type
_entity.pdbx_description
1 polymer ?
#
loop_
_entity_poly.entity_id
_entity_poly.type
_entity_poly.pdbx_seq_one_letter_code
_entity_poly.pdbx_strand_id
1 'polypeptide(L)' 'MGAGKSQKNVEISTVSKRYALHDQGRELVVFGAKPEDAGAYTCIAVNTVGRDLHKMQVSVICKFRIS' A
#
# COMPACT_ATOMS: atom_id res chain seq x y z
N MET A 1 14.07 -4.43 26.16
CA MET A 1 13.74 -3.18 25.43
C MET A 1 13.55 -3.54 23.97
N GLY A 2 12.29 -3.65 23.51
CA GLY A 2 11.98 -4.06 22.14
C GLY A 2 12.32 -2.92 21.17
N ALA A 3 13.11 -3.22 20.14
CA ALA A 3 13.39 -2.27 19.07
C ALA A 3 12.09 -1.97 18.31
N GLY A 4 11.59 -0.74 18.43
CA GLY A 4 10.47 -0.25 17.63
C GLY A 4 10.86 -0.26 16.17
N LYS A 5 10.20 -1.09 15.35
CA LYS A 5 10.38 -1.06 13.90
C LYS A 5 9.98 0.33 13.39
N SER A 6 10.95 1.06 12.83
CA SER A 6 10.74 2.32 12.13
C SER A 6 9.71 2.11 11.02
N GLN A 7 8.52 2.65 11.21
CA GLN A 7 7.45 2.65 10.22
C GLN A 7 7.90 3.50 9.03
N LYS A 8 8.44 2.88 7.99
CA LYS A 8 8.70 3.57 6.73
C LYS A 8 7.38 3.70 5.97
N ASN A 9 6.85 4.92 5.95
CA ASN A 9 5.80 5.29 5.02
C ASN A 9 6.40 5.45 3.62
N VAL A 10 5.89 4.68 2.65
CA VAL A 10 6.31 4.78 1.25
C VAL A 10 5.19 5.47 0.48
N GLU A 11 5.49 6.62 -0.10
CA GLU A 11 4.57 7.28 -1.02
C GLU A 11 4.68 6.64 -2.40
N ILE A 12 3.57 6.07 -2.88
CA ILE A 12 3.50 5.47 -4.21
C ILE A 12 2.88 6.51 -5.15
N SER A 13 3.74 7.35 -5.73
CA SER A 13 3.35 8.39 -6.70
C SER A 13 3.73 8.05 -8.15
N THR A 14 4.47 6.97 -8.37
CA THR A 14 4.95 6.54 -9.69
C THR A 14 4.85 5.02 -9.87
N VAL A 15 4.73 4.58 -11.13
CA VAL A 15 4.72 3.16 -11.49
C VAL A 15 6.15 2.61 -11.37
N SER A 16 6.28 1.48 -10.67
CA SER A 16 7.52 0.71 -10.57
C SER A 16 7.29 -0.73 -11.03
N LYS A 17 8.35 -1.55 -11.06
CA LYS A 17 8.20 -3.00 -11.34
C LYS A 17 7.27 -3.72 -10.37
N ARG A 18 7.07 -3.18 -9.16
CA ARG A 18 6.29 -3.80 -8.08
C ARG A 18 4.93 -3.18 -7.87
N TYR A 19 4.75 -1.90 -8.21
CA TYR A 19 3.53 -1.14 -7.97
C TYR A 19 3.07 -0.46 -9.25
N ALA A 20 1.79 -0.57 -9.58
CA ALA A 20 1.17 0.21 -10.64
C ALA A 20 -0.02 1.00 -10.11
N LEU A 21 -0.22 2.18 -10.69
CA LEU A 21 -1.39 3.00 -10.47
C LEU A 21 -2.24 2.97 -11.73
N HIS A 22 -3.51 2.60 -11.56
CA HIS A 22 -4.53 2.61 -12.60
C HIS A 22 -5.60 3.64 -12.29
N ASP A 23 -6.47 3.87 -13.28
CA ASP A 23 -7.62 4.76 -13.14
C ASP A 23 -7.28 6.16 -12.60
N GLN A 24 -6.26 6.79 -13.19
CA GLN A 24 -5.72 8.10 -12.76
C GLN A 24 -5.27 8.13 -11.29
N GLY A 25 -4.76 7.01 -10.76
CA GLY A 25 -4.28 6.92 -9.38
C GLY A 25 -5.35 6.50 -8.37
N ARG A 26 -6.56 6.16 -8.82
CA ARG A 26 -7.65 5.67 -7.96
C ARG A 26 -7.53 4.19 -7.62
N GLU A 27 -6.72 3.44 -8.38
CA GLU A 27 -6.47 2.02 -8.15
C GLU A 27 -4.97 1.76 -7.98
N LEU A 28 -4.59 1.10 -6.88
CA LEU A 28 -3.22 0.63 -6.62
C LEU A 28 -3.14 -0.88 -6.84
N VAL A 29 -2.24 -1.31 -7.72
CA VAL A 29 -1.93 -2.72 -7.97
C VAL A 29 -0.55 -3.04 -7.41
N VAL A 30 -0.48 -4.06 -6.54
CA VAL A 30 0.76 -4.59 -5.95
C VAL A 30 1.08 -5.94 -6.59
N PHE A 31 2.09 -5.99 -7.46
CA PHE A 31 2.47 -7.22 -8.14
C PHE A 31 3.25 -8.15 -7.21
N GLY A 32 2.88 -9.43 -7.17
CA GLY A 32 3.55 -10.43 -6.35
C GLY A 32 3.49 -10.10 -4.86
N ALA A 33 2.28 -9.84 -4.35
CA ALA A 33 2.00 -9.50 -2.96
C ALA A 33 2.58 -10.56 -2.00
N LYS A 34 3.17 -10.08 -0.90
CA LYS A 34 3.78 -10.88 0.16
C LYS A 34 3.19 -10.51 1.52
N PRO A 35 3.35 -11.33 2.56
CA PRO A 35 2.87 -11.00 3.90
C PRO A 35 3.36 -9.64 4.42
N GLU A 36 4.55 -9.19 4.00
CA GLU A 36 5.12 -7.90 4.42
C GLU A 36 4.43 -6.70 3.75
N ASP A 37 3.67 -6.90 2.67
CA ASP A 37 2.87 -5.87 2.03
C ASP A 37 1.56 -5.58 2.83
N ALA A 38 1.24 -6.37 3.85
CA ALA A 38 0.09 -6.11 4.72
C ALA A 38 0.33 -4.89 5.62
N GLY A 39 -0.72 -4.08 5.85
CA GLY A 39 -0.63 -2.92 6.72
C GLY A 39 -1.65 -1.83 6.41
N ALA A 40 -1.37 -0.64 6.94
CA ALA A 40 -2.19 0.54 6.72
C ALA A 40 -1.86 1.20 5.39
N TYR A 41 -2.85 1.33 4.52
CA TYR A 41 -2.77 2.09 3.28
C TYR A 41 -3.59 3.36 3.41
N THR A 42 -3.07 4.46 2.86
CA THR A 42 -3.77 5.75 2.85
C THR A 42 -3.86 6.24 1.42
N CYS A 43 -5.08 6.39 0.92
CA CYS A 43 -5.33 7.13 -0.31
C CYS A 43 -5.31 8.63 0.01
N ILE A 44 -4.63 9.42 -0.83
CA ILE A 44 -4.53 10.87 -0.69
C ILE A 44 -5.06 11.50 -1.97
N ALA A 45 -6.23 12.13 -1.90
CA ALA A 45 -6.79 12.89 -3.01
C ALA A 45 -6.44 14.37 -2.83
N VAL A 46 -5.85 15.01 -3.85
CA VAL A 46 -5.42 16.41 -3.79
C VAL A 46 -6.05 17.19 -4.94
N ASN A 47 -6.63 18.34 -4.63
CA ASN A 47 -7.09 19.32 -5.62
C ASN A 47 -6.54 20.71 -5.26
N THR A 48 -6.93 21.74 -6.01
CA THR A 48 -6.46 23.13 -5.77
C THR A 48 -6.89 23.71 -4.43
N VAL A 49 -7.93 23.16 -3.81
CA VAL A 49 -8.51 23.64 -2.55
C VAL A 49 -7.87 22.94 -1.35
N GLY A 50 -7.49 21.68 -1.47
CA GLY A 50 -6.89 20.94 -0.37
C GLY A 50 -6.69 19.45 -0.64
N ARG A 51 -6.60 18.69 0.45
CA ARG A 51 -6.40 17.24 0.42
C ARG A 51 -7.43 16.52 1.28
N ASP A 52 -7.83 15.35 0.82
CA ASP A 52 -8.63 14.38 1.59
C ASP A 52 -7.85 13.07 1.74
N LEU A 53 -8.06 12.38 2.87
CA LEU A 53 -7.31 11.18 3.24
C LEU A 53 -8.27 10.05 3.60
N HIS A 54 -8.11 8.90 2.95
CA HIS A 54 -8.86 7.68 3.28
C HIS A 54 -7.90 6.55 3.68
N LYS A 55 -7.97 6.12 4.95
CA LYS A 55 -7.12 5.08 5.52
C LYS A 55 -7.83 3.74 5.58
N MET A 56 -7.17 2.69 5.11
CA MET A 56 -7.67 1.31 5.13
C MET A 56 -6.62 0.35 5.68
N GLN A 57 -7.06 -0.77 6.23
CA GLN A 57 -6.18 -1.88 6.64
C GLN A 57 -6.26 -2.98 5.60
N VAL A 58 -5.11 -3.40 5.10
CA VAL A 58 -4.98 -4.47 4.10
C VAL A 58 -4.28 -5.66 4.76
N SER A 59 -4.88 -6.84 4.61
CA SER A 59 -4.29 -8.11 5.01
C SER A 59 -3.88 -8.92 3.78
N VAL A 60 -2.72 -9.58 3.85
CA VAL A 60 -2.23 -10.47 2.81
C VAL A 60 -2.18 -11.88 3.38
N ILE A 61 -2.95 -12.79 2.79
CA ILE A 61 -3.08 -14.18 3.27
C ILE A 61 -2.40 -15.10 2.26
N CYS A 62 -1.31 -15.73 2.66
CA CYS A 62 -0.68 -16.79 1.89
C CYS A 62 -1.22 -18.14 2.39
N LYS A 63 -1.86 -18.90 1.51
CA LYS A 63 -2.25 -20.27 1.85
C LYS A 63 -1.06 -21.21 1.60
N PHE A 64 -0.66 -21.93 2.63
CA PHE A 64 0.32 -23.00 2.49
C PHE A 64 -0.35 -24.19 1.82
N ARG A 65 0.21 -24.67 0.70
CA ARG A 65 -0.25 -25.89 0.04
C ARG A 65 0.65 -27.03 0.50
N ILE A 66 0.14 -27.89 1.40
CA ILE A 66 0.80 -29.14 1.77
C ILE A 66 0.57 -30.10 0.59
N SER A 67 1.65 -30.51 -0.07
CA SER A 67 1.69 -31.57 -1.09
C SER A 67 1.90 -32.92 -0.45
#